data_AF-A0A3C1F952-F1
#
_entry.id   AF-A0A3C1F952-F1
#
_cell.length_a   1.000
_cell.length_b   1.000
_cell.length_c   1.000
_cell.angle_alpha   90.00
_cell.angle_beta   90.00
_cell.angle_gamma   90.00
#
_symmetry.space_group_name_H-M   'P 1'
#
loop_
_entity.id
_entity.type
_entity.pdbx_description
1 polymer ?
#
loop_
_entity_poly.entity_id
_entity_poly.type
_entity_poly.pdbx_seq_one_letter_code
_entity_poly.pdbx_strand_id
1 'polypeptide(L)'
;MGRNGSIHTIVLVLVMLIGFGAALGWPQYEKHRTLVAAQKALDIGKSLAFAEASYKARYKAYTPDFELLGEALPCPVERAEGKIEMVCSDYAFSLAEGNLVRVAHKSYPKWFDINIDEGSIDCSHEEGSLVGQHICARVDLAGSNN
;
A
#
# COMPACT_ATOMS: atom_id res chain seq x y z
N MET A 1 -24.23 49.35 25.58
CA MET A 1 -23.32 48.17 25.54
C MET A 1 -24.03 47.05 24.81
N GLY A 2 -23.46 46.46 23.75
CA GLY A 2 -24.15 45.37 23.02
C GLY A 2 -23.54 44.97 21.67
N ARG A 3 -22.68 45.81 21.09
CA ARG A 3 -22.11 45.56 19.75
C ARG A 3 -20.88 44.64 19.73
N ASN A 4 -20.21 44.47 20.88
CA ASN A 4 -18.99 43.63 20.99
C ASN A 4 -19.30 42.18 21.41
N GLY A 5 -20.49 41.90 21.95
CA GLY A 5 -20.88 40.55 22.36
C GLY A 5 -21.20 39.64 21.17
N SER A 6 -21.86 40.18 20.14
CA SER A 6 -22.37 39.43 18.99
C SER A 6 -21.28 38.93 18.03
N ILE A 7 -20.24 39.74 17.78
CA ILE A 7 -19.13 39.34 16.89
C ILE A 7 -18.34 38.18 17.51
N HIS A 8 -18.07 38.23 18.82
CA HIS A 8 -17.37 37.14 19.50
C HIS A 8 -18.18 35.85 19.55
N THR A 9 -19.51 35.91 19.68
CA THR A 9 -20.35 34.69 19.63
C THR A 9 -20.39 34.09 18.23
N ILE A 10 -20.51 34.90 17.19
CA ILE A 10 -20.51 34.43 15.79
C ILE A 10 -19.17 33.77 15.44
N VAL A 11 -18.05 34.39 15.85
CA VAL A 11 -16.71 33.81 15.65
C VAL A 11 -16.56 32.49 16.41
N LEU A 12 -17.06 32.39 17.65
CA LEU A 12 -17.01 31.15 18.43
C LEU A 12 -17.80 30.01 17.77
N VAL A 13 -18.99 30.31 17.24
CA VAL A 13 -19.82 29.33 16.52
C VAL A 13 -19.14 28.89 15.22
N LEU A 14 -18.52 29.81 14.47
CA LEU A 14 -17.76 29.49 13.26
C LEU A 14 -16.55 28.59 13.57
N VAL A 15 -15.79 28.89 14.62
CA VAL A 15 -14.66 28.07 15.06
C VAL A 15 -15.12 26.69 15.53
N MET A 16 -16.26 26.60 16.24
CA MET A 16 -16.84 25.32 16.62
C MET A 16 -17.27 24.51 15.39
N LEU A 17 -17.93 25.12 14.41
CA LEU A 17 -18.39 24.42 13.21
C LEU A 17 -17.23 23.95 12.33
N ILE A 18 -16.18 24.78 12.16
CA ILE A 18 -14.98 24.41 11.41
C ILE A 18 -14.19 23.34 12.18
N GLY A 19 -14.05 23.48 13.50
CA GLY A 19 -13.36 22.49 14.34
C GLY A 19 -14.05 21.13 14.35
N PHE A 20 -15.39 21.10 14.46
CA PHE A 20 -16.16 19.86 14.36
C PHE A 20 -16.14 19.27 12.93
N GLY A 21 -16.23 20.11 11.90
CA GLY A 21 -16.13 19.67 10.51
C GLY A 21 -14.77 19.02 10.20
N ALA A 22 -13.69 19.62 10.69
CA ALA A 22 -12.34 19.05 10.56
C ALA A 22 -12.19 17.74 11.35
N ALA A 23 -12.69 17.68 12.60
CA ALA A 23 -12.61 16.49 13.43
C ALA A 23 -13.39 15.29 12.87
N LEU A 24 -14.52 15.52 12.19
CA LEU A 24 -15.30 14.46 11.56
C LEU A 24 -14.77 14.08 10.16
N GLY A 25 -14.19 15.01 9.42
CA GLY A 25 -13.62 14.77 8.09
C GLY A 25 -12.24 14.08 8.11
N TRP A 26 -11.41 14.38 9.12
CA TRP A 26 -10.06 13.82 9.26
C TRP A 26 -9.99 12.29 9.26
N PRO A 27 -10.79 11.55 10.06
CA PRO A 27 -10.70 10.09 10.09
C PRO A 27 -11.11 9.45 8.74
N GLN A 28 -12.03 10.06 8.01
CA GLN A 28 -12.42 9.58 6.68
C GLN A 28 -11.33 9.86 5.64
N TYR A 29 -10.66 11.00 5.73
CA TYR A 29 -9.54 11.35 4.86
C TYR A 29 -8.34 10.41 5.06
N GLU A 30 -7.96 10.14 6.31
CA GLU A 30 -6.89 9.18 6.62
C GLU A 30 -7.24 7.76 6.15
N LYS A 31 -8.49 7.34 6.35
CA LYS A 31 -8.98 6.07 5.82
C LYS A 31 -8.85 6.01 4.28
N HIS A 32 -9.27 7.04 3.57
CA HIS A 32 -9.18 7.05 2.11
C HIS A 32 -7.73 7.03 1.63
N ARG A 33 -6.86 7.83 2.25
CA ARG A 33 -5.43 7.90 1.92
C ARG A 33 -4.73 6.55 2.13
N THR A 34 -4.99 5.87 3.25
CA THR A 34 -4.39 4.56 3.55
C THR A 34 -4.82 3.51 2.52
N LEU A 35 -6.09 3.51 2.11
CA LEU A 35 -6.59 2.61 1.08
C LEU A 35 -5.99 2.87 -0.30
N VAL A 36 -5.86 4.14 -0.70
CA VAL A 36 -5.24 4.49 -1.98
C VAL A 36 -3.76 4.10 -2.00
N ALA A 37 -3.04 4.35 -0.90
CA ALA A 37 -1.63 3.95 -0.78
C ALA A 37 -1.48 2.43 -0.89
N ALA A 38 -2.35 1.68 -0.21
CA ALA A 38 -2.34 0.24 -0.23
C ALA A 38 -2.72 -0.34 -1.61
N GLN A 39 -3.70 0.24 -2.31
CA GLN A 39 -4.06 -0.16 -3.67
C GLN A 39 -2.90 0.09 -4.64
N LYS A 40 -2.24 1.25 -4.53
CA LYS A 40 -1.05 1.56 -5.31
C LYS A 40 0.07 0.56 -5.02
N ALA A 41 0.25 0.20 -3.75
CA ALA A 41 1.25 -0.79 -3.37
C ALA A 41 0.94 -2.17 -3.96
N LEU A 42 -0.32 -2.60 -3.95
CA LEU A 42 -0.76 -3.81 -4.61
C LEU A 42 -0.45 -3.81 -6.12
N ASP A 43 -0.79 -2.73 -6.83
CA ASP A 43 -0.58 -2.63 -8.27
C ASP A 43 0.92 -2.69 -8.60
N ILE A 44 1.75 -2.01 -7.80
CA ILE A 44 3.21 -2.09 -7.90
C ILE A 44 3.70 -3.52 -7.64
N GLY A 45 3.24 -4.17 -6.57
CA GLY A 45 3.62 -5.54 -6.23
C GLY A 45 3.27 -6.54 -7.34
N LYS A 46 2.09 -6.40 -7.95
CA LYS A 46 1.69 -7.22 -9.12
C LYS A 46 2.58 -6.98 -10.33
N SER A 47 2.93 -5.72 -10.61
CA SER A 47 3.83 -5.39 -11.72
C SER A 47 5.23 -5.99 -11.51
N LEU A 48 5.76 -5.93 -10.29
CA LEU A 48 7.03 -6.56 -9.92
C LEU A 48 6.95 -8.09 -10.04
N ALA A 49 5.89 -8.71 -9.51
CA ALA A 49 5.70 -10.15 -9.63
C ALA A 49 5.62 -10.60 -11.10
N PHE A 50 4.96 -9.83 -11.96
CA PHE A 50 4.89 -10.11 -13.39
C PHE A 50 6.25 -9.95 -14.09
N ALA A 51 7.01 -8.91 -13.76
CA ALA A 51 8.35 -8.70 -14.28
C ALA A 51 9.29 -9.84 -13.84
N GLU A 52 9.22 -10.26 -12.58
CA GLU A 52 9.95 -11.43 -12.07
C GLU A 52 9.56 -12.73 -12.76
N ALA A 53 8.25 -12.97 -12.98
CA ALA A 53 7.77 -14.13 -13.72
C ALA A 53 8.36 -14.15 -15.15
N SER A 54 8.39 -12.99 -15.81
CA SER A 54 8.94 -12.81 -17.15
C SER A 54 10.45 -13.06 -17.17
N TYR A 55 11.17 -12.55 -16.16
CA TYR A 55 12.61 -12.78 -16.01
C TYR A 55 12.90 -14.27 -15.77
N LYS A 56 12.18 -14.92 -14.86
CA LYS A 56 12.29 -16.37 -14.60
C LYS A 56 12.02 -17.20 -15.84
N ALA A 57 11.01 -16.85 -16.64
CA ALA A 57 10.70 -17.57 -17.87
C ALA A 57 11.90 -17.58 -18.83
N ARG A 58 12.62 -16.46 -18.92
CA ARG A 58 13.78 -16.23 -19.80
C ARG A 58 15.08 -16.81 -19.26
N TYR A 59 15.38 -16.63 -17.98
CA TYR A 59 16.68 -16.95 -17.36
C TYR A 59 16.64 -18.19 -16.45
N LYS A 60 15.47 -18.80 -16.25
CA LYS A 60 15.23 -19.96 -15.37
C LYS A 60 15.61 -19.73 -13.90
N ALA A 61 15.77 -18.48 -13.49
CA ALA A 61 16.05 -18.04 -12.12
C ALA A 61 15.33 -16.72 -11.83
N TYR A 62 15.04 -16.43 -10.57
CA TYR A 62 14.56 -15.11 -10.13
C TYR A 62 15.66 -14.06 -10.20
N THR A 63 15.30 -12.77 -10.26
CA THR A 63 16.34 -11.75 -10.22
C THR A 63 17.00 -11.72 -8.85
N PRO A 64 18.33 -11.48 -8.80
CA PRO A 64 18.99 -11.17 -7.55
C PRO A 64 18.73 -9.71 -7.14
N ASP A 65 18.24 -8.85 -8.04
CA ASP A 65 18.06 -7.42 -7.81
C ASP A 65 16.95 -6.86 -8.72
N PHE A 66 16.03 -6.08 -8.15
CA PHE A 66 14.93 -5.45 -8.90
C PHE A 66 15.41 -4.57 -10.06
N GLU A 67 16.61 -3.99 -10.00
CA GLU A 67 17.15 -3.19 -11.11
C GLU A 67 17.40 -4.02 -12.38
N LEU A 68 17.57 -5.35 -12.25
CA LEU A 68 17.78 -6.26 -13.38
C LEU A 68 16.49 -6.61 -14.12
N LEU A 69 15.33 -6.24 -13.58
CA LEU A 69 14.05 -6.42 -14.26
C LEU A 69 13.93 -5.56 -15.52
N GLY A 70 14.77 -4.54 -15.68
CA GLY A 70 14.77 -3.66 -16.85
C GLY A 70 13.50 -2.78 -16.97
N GLU A 71 12.67 -2.78 -15.93
CA GLU A 71 11.46 -1.97 -15.82
C GLU A 71 11.77 -0.65 -15.10
N ALA A 72 10.99 0.39 -15.42
CA ALA A 72 11.08 1.66 -14.70
C ALA A 72 10.52 1.48 -13.28
N LEU A 73 11.41 1.26 -12.32
CA LEU A 73 11.02 1.06 -10.92
C LEU A 73 10.37 2.34 -10.36
N PRO A 74 9.16 2.25 -9.78
CA PRO A 74 8.42 3.43 -9.30
C PRO A 74 9.02 4.04 -8.04
N CYS A 75 9.93 3.33 -7.36
CA CYS A 75 10.54 3.69 -6.09
C CYS A 75 12.02 3.26 -6.07
N PRO A 76 12.87 3.89 -5.23
CA PRO A 76 14.28 3.53 -5.13
C PRO A 76 14.47 2.13 -4.54
N VAL A 77 15.54 1.46 -4.96
CA VAL A 77 15.99 0.18 -4.41
C VAL A 77 17.04 0.43 -3.34
N GLU A 78 16.78 -0.01 -2.11
CA GLU A 78 17.70 0.02 -0.99
C GLU A 78 18.36 -1.36 -0.84
N ARG A 79 19.68 -1.34 -0.57
CA ARG A 79 20.51 -2.53 -0.43
C ARG A 79 21.20 -2.46 0.93
N ALA A 80 20.66 -3.17 1.89
CA ALA A 80 21.17 -3.15 3.27
C ALA A 80 21.18 -4.58 3.83
N GLU A 81 22.28 -4.94 4.50
CA GLU A 81 22.39 -6.20 5.27
C GLU A 81 22.09 -7.48 4.45
N GLY A 82 22.41 -7.47 3.15
CA GLY A 82 22.14 -8.61 2.26
C GLY A 82 20.68 -8.73 1.81
N LYS A 83 19.84 -7.73 2.11
CA LYS A 83 18.47 -7.60 1.60
C LYS A 83 18.42 -6.53 0.53
N ILE A 84 17.64 -6.81 -0.50
CA ILE A 84 17.37 -5.89 -1.61
C ILE A 84 15.88 -5.62 -1.57
N GLU A 85 15.52 -4.38 -1.28
CA GLU A 85 14.13 -3.96 -1.11
C GLU A 85 13.88 -2.71 -1.94
N MET A 86 12.77 -2.67 -2.66
CA MET A 86 12.30 -1.42 -3.26
C MET A 86 11.46 -0.68 -2.22
N VAL A 87 11.86 0.54 -1.87
CA VAL A 87 11.31 1.26 -0.72
C VAL A 87 10.52 2.48 -1.20
N CYS A 88 9.20 2.42 -1.03
CA CYS A 88 8.30 3.55 -1.27
C CYS A 88 8.01 4.33 0.04
N SER A 89 7.16 5.35 -0.04
CA SER A 89 6.78 6.20 1.10
C SER A 89 6.19 5.39 2.26
N ASP A 90 5.22 4.52 1.96
CA ASP A 90 4.40 3.83 2.96
C ASP A 90 4.65 2.31 2.98
N TYR A 91 5.24 1.76 1.91
CA TYR A 91 5.46 0.34 1.71
C TYR A 91 6.88 0.02 1.24
N ALA A 92 7.36 -1.15 1.60
CA ALA A 92 8.59 -1.76 1.10
C ALA A 92 8.25 -3.07 0.38
N PHE A 93 8.99 -3.35 -0.69
CA PHE A 93 8.82 -4.52 -1.54
C PHE A 93 10.09 -5.34 -1.51
N SER A 94 9.98 -6.63 -1.22
CA SER A 94 11.13 -7.52 -1.19
C SER A 94 10.81 -8.85 -1.85
N LEU A 95 11.82 -9.44 -2.50
CA LEU A 95 11.73 -10.80 -2.99
C LEU A 95 12.00 -11.73 -1.81
N ALA A 96 10.94 -12.34 -1.27
CA ALA A 96 11.05 -13.29 -0.19
C ALA A 96 11.44 -14.68 -0.72
N GLU A 97 11.98 -15.52 0.16
CA GLU A 97 12.30 -16.90 -0.20
C GLU A 97 11.07 -17.61 -0.76
N GLY A 98 11.26 -18.32 -1.87
CA GLY A 98 10.28 -19.29 -2.34
C GLY A 98 9.50 -18.94 -3.59
N ASN A 99 9.58 -17.71 -4.14
CA ASN A 99 8.78 -17.15 -5.27
C ASN A 99 7.79 -16.03 -4.89
N LEU A 100 7.99 -15.39 -3.74
CA LEU A 100 7.03 -14.45 -3.20
C LEU A 100 7.56 -13.01 -3.32
N VAL A 101 6.72 -12.09 -3.80
CA VAL A 101 6.95 -10.66 -3.62
C VAL A 101 6.20 -10.24 -2.35
N ARG A 102 6.95 -9.92 -1.29
CA ARG A 102 6.41 -9.39 -0.05
C ARG A 102 6.21 -7.90 -0.17
N VAL A 103 5.01 -7.43 0.18
CA VAL A 103 4.66 -6.01 0.24
C VAL A 103 4.35 -5.65 1.69
N ALA A 104 5.31 -5.01 2.36
CA ALA A 104 5.24 -4.72 3.79
C ALA A 104 5.01 -3.23 4.06
N HIS A 105 4.11 -2.91 4.99
CA HIS A 105 3.90 -1.54 5.44
C HIS A 105 5.06 -1.08 6.33
N LYS A 106 5.58 0.14 6.13
CA LYS A 106 6.76 0.62 6.87
C LYS A 106 6.50 0.92 8.34
N SER A 107 5.30 1.43 8.65
CA SER A 107 4.93 1.84 10.02
C SER A 107 4.16 0.79 10.82
N TYR A 108 3.67 -0.28 10.18
CA TYR A 108 2.80 -1.26 10.82
C TYR A 108 3.34 -2.66 10.54
N PRO A 109 3.25 -3.61 11.50
CA PRO A 109 3.66 -4.99 11.30
C PRO A 109 2.60 -5.74 10.49
N LYS A 110 2.35 -5.27 9.26
CA LYS A 110 1.30 -5.71 8.34
C LYS A 110 1.90 -5.81 6.94
N TRP A 111 1.66 -6.92 6.27
CA TRP A 111 2.16 -7.19 4.93
C TRP A 111 1.25 -8.19 4.22
N PHE A 112 1.41 -8.28 2.92
CA PHE A 112 0.82 -9.33 2.09
C PHE A 112 1.87 -9.86 1.12
N ASP A 113 1.76 -11.13 0.77
CA ASP A 113 2.70 -11.82 -0.11
C ASP A 113 2.02 -12.15 -1.44
N ILE A 114 2.67 -11.82 -2.54
CA ILE A 114 2.19 -12.12 -3.89
C ILE A 114 2.98 -13.31 -4.41
N ASN A 115 2.29 -14.42 -4.68
CA ASN A 115 2.89 -15.61 -5.26
C ASN A 115 3.09 -15.42 -6.76
N ILE A 116 4.35 -15.40 -7.20
CA ILE A 116 4.71 -15.17 -8.60
C ILE A 116 4.25 -16.32 -9.50
N ASP A 117 4.28 -17.57 -9.00
CA ASP A 117 3.97 -18.76 -9.81
C ASP A 117 2.47 -19.02 -9.92
N GLU A 118 1.72 -18.78 -8.85
CA GLU A 118 0.27 -18.98 -8.82
C GLU A 118 -0.52 -17.73 -9.24
N GLY A 119 0.12 -16.56 -9.22
CA GLY A 119 -0.56 -15.27 -9.36
C GLY A 119 -1.57 -15.03 -8.24
N SER A 120 -1.40 -15.66 -7.07
CA SER A 120 -2.28 -15.52 -5.90
C SER A 120 -1.71 -14.51 -4.91
N ILE A 121 -2.55 -13.98 -4.01
CA ILE A 121 -2.11 -13.07 -2.95
C ILE A 121 -2.49 -13.67 -1.60
N ASP A 122 -1.48 -13.90 -0.76
CA ASP A 122 -1.67 -14.23 0.64
C ASP A 122 -1.73 -12.95 1.48
N CYS A 123 -2.87 -12.81 2.14
CA CYS A 123 -3.23 -11.69 2.97
C CYS A 123 -3.39 -12.06 4.45
N SER A 124 -2.98 -13.27 4.85
CA SER A 124 -3.04 -13.74 6.24
C SER A 124 -2.47 -12.73 7.24
N HIS A 125 -1.43 -11.99 6.84
CA HIS A 125 -0.78 -10.98 7.68
C HIS A 125 -1.48 -9.61 7.69
N GLU A 126 -2.50 -9.39 6.86
CA GLU A 126 -3.40 -8.23 6.87
C GLU A 126 -4.71 -8.48 7.66
N GLU A 127 -4.85 -9.63 8.33
CA GLU A 127 -6.08 -9.95 9.06
C GLU A 127 -6.42 -8.88 10.11
N GLY A 128 -7.71 -8.52 10.16
CA GLY A 128 -8.25 -7.47 11.02
C GLY A 128 -7.87 -6.04 10.63
N SER A 129 -7.05 -5.84 9.59
CA SER A 129 -6.65 -4.52 9.11
C SER A 129 -7.68 -3.95 8.12
N LEU A 130 -7.79 -2.62 8.10
CA LEU A 130 -8.64 -1.90 7.15
C LEU A 130 -8.18 -2.12 5.69
N VAL A 131 -6.88 -2.29 5.50
CA VAL A 131 -6.26 -2.61 4.21
C VAL A 131 -6.62 -4.04 3.81
N GLY A 132 -6.48 -5.01 4.71
CA GLY A 132 -6.83 -6.41 4.49
C GLY A 132 -8.29 -6.60 4.08
N GLN A 133 -9.21 -5.92 4.76
CA GLN A 133 -10.63 -5.96 4.42
C GLN A 133 -10.97 -5.37 3.04
N HIS A 134 -10.10 -4.55 2.43
CA HIS A 134 -10.37 -3.90 1.14
C HIS A 134 -9.54 -4.43 -0.01
N ILE A 135 -8.30 -4.83 0.25
CA ILE A 135 -7.42 -5.42 -0.76
C ILE A 135 -7.70 -6.90 -0.88
N CYS A 136 -7.78 -7.63 0.22
CA CYS A 136 -7.85 -9.09 0.18
C CYS A 136 -9.24 -9.60 -0.16
N ALA A 137 -10.27 -8.78 0.02
CA ALA A 137 -11.63 -9.07 -0.44
C ALA A 137 -11.84 -8.84 -1.96
N ARG A 138 -10.86 -8.22 -2.66
CA ARG A 138 -10.99 -7.81 -4.07
C ARG A 138 -10.00 -8.46 -5.01
N VAL A 139 -9.11 -9.30 -4.50
CA VAL A 139 -7.99 -9.81 -5.27
C VAL A 139 -8.03 -11.34 -5.36
N ASP A 140 -9.15 -11.84 -5.89
CA ASP A 140 -9.05 -12.99 -6.78
C ASP A 140 -8.45 -12.46 -8.09
N LEU A 141 -7.17 -12.77 -8.32
CA LEU A 141 -6.54 -12.58 -9.65
C LEU A 141 -7.01 -13.64 -10.66
N ALA A 142 -7.93 -14.52 -10.26
CA ALA A 142 -8.69 -15.32 -11.19
C ALA A 142 -9.77 -14.43 -11.81
N GLY A 143 -9.56 -14.07 -13.09
CA GLY A 143 -10.70 -13.94 -13.98
C GLY A 143 -11.62 -15.13 -13.73
N SER A 144 -12.82 -14.84 -13.27
CA SER A 144 -13.91 -15.79 -13.20
C SER A 144 -14.16 -16.25 -14.64
N ASN A 145 -13.43 -17.29 -15.05
CA ASN A 145 -13.81 -18.13 -16.17
C ASN A 145 -15.05 -18.88 -15.72
N ASN A 146 -16.20 -18.36 -16.12
CA ASN A 146 -17.35 -19.14 -16.52
C ASN A 146 -18.03 -18.45 -17.68
#